data_AF-A0A0D7AYS5-F1
#
_entry.id   AF-A0A0D7AYS5-F1
#
_cell.length_a   1.000
_cell.length_b   1.000
_cell.length_c   1.000
_cell.angle_alpha   90.00
_cell.angle_beta   90.00
_cell.angle_gamma   90.00
#
_symmetry.space_group_name_H-M   'P 1'
#
loop_
_entity.id
_entity.type
_entity.pdbx_description
1 polymer ?
#
loop_
_entity_poly.entity_id
_entity_poly.type
_entity_poly.pdbx_seq_one_letter_code
_entity_poly.pdbx_strand_id
1 'polypeptide(L)'
;MSVYTPSYSASAASSELTLCEQTLAGSSSTSTTRWTYKTKHMTIDLGPRLWEKASSPCYGLNGRVEGSIRLSGAPNHVQRVSVTLMARLSTSVSQEANGSVYVSKLMARTIPVYAPSMPGSGAFDAAHGFLLPIPAQINLKGGVSRLPPSSYIWEYGLNCDVSYHIKVCMLRKRRGVTYHESILIPVLYLPKSEPFMDGAPDVVAALLKDEWDESAEDKYPVITASDQFDVCAHSLYWKLSVSVASTHVSGENVPFVVTFPPIPSGQTDIVRANISARIVRRTTLRRSSSRSKKADPVVEEVISTGRIEDSGVAADGLAFFVGTVRAGAAGQEASWCIGDMVKREHILLVSFVPPKGSALPHLRCERKIRVTTDPSGTIQRELNALGGVPTPALGLLDAAQPK
;
A
#
# COMPACT_ATOMS: atom_id res chain seq x y z
N MET A 1 41.13 2.81 -24.86
CA MET A 1 39.76 2.50 -24.42
C MET A 1 39.41 3.45 -23.29
N SER A 2 38.55 4.44 -23.56
CA SER A 2 38.09 5.41 -22.57
C SER A 2 36.91 4.79 -21.81
N VAL A 3 37.05 4.67 -20.49
CA VAL A 3 35.99 4.19 -19.61
C VAL A 3 35.09 5.39 -19.31
N TYR A 4 33.85 5.34 -19.79
CA TYR A 4 32.84 6.36 -19.51
C TYR A 4 32.39 6.19 -18.06
N THR A 5 32.76 7.12 -17.19
CA THR A 5 32.19 7.20 -15.84
C THR A 5 30.85 7.95 -15.91
N PRO A 6 29.79 7.45 -15.26
CA PRO A 6 28.51 8.14 -15.24
C PRO A 6 28.65 9.50 -14.54
N SER A 7 28.19 10.57 -15.20
CA SER A 7 28.10 11.90 -14.59
C SER A 7 26.96 11.90 -13.58
N TYR A 8 27.31 11.91 -12.30
CA TYR A 8 26.33 12.15 -11.24
C TYR A 8 25.90 13.63 -11.28
N SER A 9 24.59 13.85 -11.29
CA SER A 9 23.99 15.18 -11.14
C SER A 9 24.26 15.71 -9.73
N ALA A 10 24.69 16.97 -9.62
CA ALA A 10 24.87 17.63 -8.32
C ALA A 10 23.53 17.96 -7.63
N SER A 11 22.43 17.90 -8.36
CA SER A 11 21.07 18.15 -7.88
C SER A 11 20.32 16.84 -7.73
N ALA A 12 19.73 16.65 -6.54
CA ALA A 12 18.92 15.48 -6.25
C ALA A 12 17.68 15.44 -7.16
N ALA A 13 17.36 14.27 -7.72
CA ALA A 13 16.15 14.11 -8.51
C ALA A 13 14.90 14.29 -7.62
N SER A 14 13.74 14.65 -8.20
CA SER A 14 12.50 14.85 -7.42
C SER A 14 12.01 13.60 -6.68
N SER A 15 12.59 12.43 -6.97
CA SER A 15 12.34 11.15 -6.31
C SER A 15 13.41 10.78 -5.26
N GLU A 16 14.48 11.55 -5.12
CA GLU A 16 15.53 11.30 -4.14
C GLU A 16 15.16 11.90 -2.79
N LEU A 17 15.11 11.04 -1.77
CA LEU A 17 15.03 11.47 -0.38
C LEU A 17 16.35 12.12 0.00
N THR A 18 16.35 13.45 0.15
CA THR A 18 17.43 14.15 0.85
C THR A 18 17.34 13.76 2.32
N LEU A 19 18.13 12.77 2.73
CA LEU A 19 18.39 12.51 4.14
C LEU A 19 19.00 13.80 4.68
N CYS A 20 18.30 14.49 5.58
CA CYS A 20 18.96 15.46 6.41
C CYS A 20 20.03 14.66 7.16
N GLU A 21 21.31 14.84 6.82
CA GLU A 21 22.44 14.35 7.60
C GLU A 21 22.38 15.05 8.96
N GLN A 22 21.45 14.63 9.81
CA GLN A 22 21.62 14.74 11.24
C GLN A 22 22.67 13.70 11.58
N THR A 23 23.92 14.09 11.33
CA THR A 23 25.08 13.39 11.83
C THR A 23 24.82 13.18 13.32
N LEU A 24 24.76 11.92 13.75
CA LEU A 24 24.68 11.53 15.17
C LEU A 24 25.89 12.03 15.99
N ALA A 25 26.79 12.80 15.38
CA ALA A 25 27.94 13.47 15.98
C ALA A 25 27.60 14.94 16.31
N GLY A 26 27.03 15.16 17.50
CA GLY A 26 27.53 16.20 18.40
C GLY A 26 27.26 17.68 18.09
N SER A 27 26.29 18.07 17.25
CA SER A 27 25.84 19.47 17.22
C SER A 27 24.75 19.72 18.27
N SER A 28 25.07 20.63 19.18
CA SER A 28 24.24 21.00 20.33
C SER A 28 22.99 21.77 19.90
N SER A 29 21.87 21.43 20.54
CA SER A 29 20.71 22.29 20.86
C SER A 29 19.49 22.42 19.92
N THR A 30 19.29 21.56 18.92
CA THR A 30 17.91 21.32 18.46
C THR A 30 17.28 20.25 19.34
N SER A 31 16.41 20.65 20.27
CA SER A 31 15.69 19.72 21.14
C SER A 31 14.84 18.80 20.27
N THR A 32 15.32 17.60 19.96
CA THR A 32 14.53 16.58 19.28
C THR A 32 13.32 16.28 20.15
N THR A 33 12.16 16.72 19.67
CA THR A 33 10.90 16.46 20.36
C THR A 33 10.75 14.94 20.51
N ARG A 34 10.23 14.49 21.66
CA ARG A 34 10.04 13.06 21.98
C ARG A 34 8.56 12.71 21.98
N TRP A 35 8.24 11.47 21.66
CA TRP A 35 6.89 10.93 21.76
C TRP A 35 6.58 10.52 23.20
N THR A 36 6.26 11.50 24.04
CA THR A 36 5.93 11.30 25.46
C THR A 36 4.43 11.38 25.73
N TYR A 37 3.91 10.37 26.44
CA TYR A 37 2.51 10.28 26.85
C TYR A 37 2.42 10.09 28.36
N LYS A 38 1.39 10.65 29.00
CA LYS A 38 1.25 10.61 30.46
C LYS A 38 -0.14 10.11 30.86
N THR A 39 -0.17 9.36 31.94
CA THR A 39 -1.36 9.00 32.70
C THR A 39 -1.14 9.44 34.15
N LYS A 40 -2.03 9.05 35.08
CA LYS A 40 -1.87 9.42 36.48
C LYS A 40 -0.67 8.71 37.12
N HIS A 41 -0.37 7.48 36.72
CA HIS A 41 0.69 6.67 37.33
C HIS A 41 1.78 6.18 36.36
N MET A 42 1.75 6.62 35.10
CA MET A 42 2.75 6.24 34.09
C MET A 42 3.16 7.42 33.23
N THR A 43 4.44 7.50 32.92
CA THR A 43 4.99 8.29 31.81
C THR A 43 5.58 7.32 30.78
N ILE A 44 5.06 7.36 29.56
CA ILE A 44 5.46 6.50 28.45
C ILE A 44 6.27 7.34 27.47
N ASP A 45 7.42 6.85 27.04
CA ASP A 45 8.29 7.50 26.06
C ASP A 45 8.59 6.52 24.92
N LEU A 46 8.13 6.84 23.70
CA LEU A 46 8.34 6.05 22.48
C LEU A 46 9.55 6.53 21.66
N GLY A 47 10.41 7.36 22.24
CA GLY A 47 11.64 7.83 21.61
C GLY A 47 11.50 9.16 20.86
N PRO A 48 12.54 9.54 20.08
CA PRO A 48 12.57 10.79 19.34
C PRO A 48 11.57 10.82 18.18
N ARG A 49 11.12 12.02 17.80
CA ARG A 49 10.33 12.26 16.59
C ARG A 49 11.25 12.29 15.36
N LEU A 50 11.46 11.13 14.76
CA LEU A 50 12.31 11.00 13.56
C LEU A 50 11.65 11.55 12.29
N TRP A 51 10.32 11.56 12.22
CA TRP A 51 9.56 11.90 11.02
C TRP A 51 8.72 13.15 11.27
N GLU A 52 9.24 14.31 10.88
CA GLU A 52 8.65 15.61 11.23
C GLU A 52 7.21 15.81 10.73
N LYS A 53 6.89 15.27 9.54
CA LYS A 53 5.54 15.36 8.97
C LYS A 53 4.51 14.46 9.67
N ALA A 54 4.96 13.45 10.40
CA ALA A 54 4.05 12.49 11.00
C ALA A 54 3.45 13.00 12.31
N SER A 55 2.13 12.93 12.43
CA SER A 55 1.39 13.28 13.65
C SER A 55 1.55 12.25 14.78
N SER A 56 2.12 11.08 14.47
CA SER A 56 2.24 9.93 15.37
C SER A 56 3.56 9.18 15.09
N PRO A 57 4.06 8.36 16.03
CA PRO A 57 5.21 7.47 15.77
C PRO A 57 4.96 6.58 14.54
N CYS A 58 5.92 6.54 13.61
CA CYS A 58 5.83 5.76 12.38
C CYS A 58 6.88 4.66 12.32
N TYR A 59 6.47 3.48 11.84
CA TYR A 59 7.31 2.31 11.72
C TYR A 59 7.19 1.70 10.32
N GLY A 60 8.33 1.29 9.75
CA GLY A 60 8.38 0.59 8.46
C GLY A 60 8.15 -0.92 8.57
N LEU A 61 8.34 -1.61 7.44
CA LEU A 61 8.23 -3.07 7.35
C LEU A 61 9.21 -3.73 8.32
N ASN A 62 8.74 -4.71 9.10
CA ASN A 62 9.52 -5.36 10.17
C ASN A 62 10.05 -4.39 11.24
N GLY A 63 9.44 -3.21 11.36
CA GLY A 63 9.75 -2.25 12.39
C GLY A 63 9.55 -2.82 13.79
N ARG A 64 10.22 -2.20 14.75
CA ARG A 64 10.08 -2.52 16.18
C ARG A 64 9.64 -1.28 16.93
N VAL A 65 8.63 -1.44 17.78
CA VAL A 65 8.19 -0.39 18.69
C VAL A 65 9.05 -0.50 19.93
N GLU A 66 9.96 0.46 20.09
CA GLU A 66 10.85 0.58 21.23
C GLU A 66 10.44 1.76 22.09
N GLY A 67 10.51 1.61 23.41
CA GLY A 67 10.19 2.69 24.32
C GLY A 67 10.53 2.36 25.76
N SER A 68 10.17 3.28 26.65
CA SER A 68 10.31 3.09 28.10
C SER A 68 9.08 3.60 28.84
N ILE A 69 8.84 3.02 30.02
CA ILE A 69 7.76 3.40 30.92
C ILE A 69 8.36 3.72 32.28
N ARG A 70 8.11 4.93 32.79
CA ARG A 70 8.39 5.29 34.18
C ARG A 70 7.11 5.22 34.98
N LEU A 71 7.14 4.52 36.11
CA LEU A 71 5.99 4.34 37.00
C LEU A 71 6.03 5.36 38.13
N SER A 72 4.86 5.76 38.61
CA SER A 72 4.74 6.65 39.76
C SER A 72 3.63 6.20 40.72
N GLY A 73 3.69 6.70 41.96
CA GLY A 73 2.76 6.34 43.03
C GLY A 73 3.26 5.19 43.91
N ALA A 74 2.33 4.48 44.55
CA ALA A 74 2.67 3.45 45.54
C ALA A 74 2.98 2.09 44.86
N PRO A 75 4.22 1.57 44.97
CA PRO A 75 4.65 0.33 44.30
C PRO A 75 3.84 -0.89 44.75
N ASN A 76 3.50 -0.98 46.04
CA ASN A 76 2.77 -2.10 46.64
C ASN A 76 1.37 -2.30 46.05
N HIS A 77 0.84 -1.30 45.34
CA HIS A 77 -0.46 -1.41 44.67
C HIS A 77 -0.34 -1.88 43.22
N VAL A 78 0.83 -1.85 42.59
CA VAL A 78 1.00 -2.19 41.17
C VAL A 78 1.25 -3.69 41.04
N GLN A 79 0.34 -4.40 40.38
CA GLN A 79 0.47 -5.85 40.17
C GLN A 79 1.22 -6.16 38.88
N ARG A 80 0.90 -5.44 37.80
CA ARG A 80 1.45 -5.70 36.47
C ARG A 80 1.34 -4.47 35.59
N VAL A 81 2.37 -4.20 34.81
CA VAL A 81 2.33 -3.29 33.66
C VAL A 81 2.64 -4.10 32.42
N SER A 82 1.82 -3.93 31.39
CA SER A 82 1.97 -4.61 30.11
C SER A 82 1.76 -3.66 28.95
N VAL A 83 2.47 -3.91 27.86
CA VAL A 83 2.31 -3.16 26.61
C VAL A 83 1.79 -4.10 25.55
N THR A 84 0.76 -3.67 24.84
CA THR A 84 0.12 -4.43 23.77
C THR A 84 0.19 -3.65 22.46
N LEU A 85 0.83 -4.20 21.43
CA LEU A 85 0.66 -3.74 20.05
C LEU A 85 -0.64 -4.33 19.50
N MET A 86 -1.52 -3.48 18.99
CA MET A 86 -2.82 -3.86 18.43
C MET A 86 -2.96 -3.36 17.00
N ALA A 87 -3.51 -4.18 16.11
CA ALA A 87 -3.98 -3.76 14.79
C ALA A 87 -5.48 -4.02 14.68
N ARG A 88 -6.20 -3.05 14.14
CA ARG A 88 -7.65 -3.08 13.99
C ARG A 88 -8.01 -2.73 12.55
N LEU A 89 -9.05 -3.39 12.07
CA LEU A 89 -9.77 -3.05 10.85
C LEU A 89 -11.17 -2.62 11.28
N SER A 90 -11.55 -1.38 11.02
CA SER A 90 -12.90 -0.88 11.19
C SER A 90 -13.51 -0.65 9.82
N THR A 91 -14.64 -1.30 9.52
CA THR A 91 -15.37 -1.11 8.27
C THR A 91 -16.82 -0.70 8.54
N SER A 92 -17.39 0.17 7.72
CA SER A 92 -18.82 0.45 7.74
C SER A 92 -19.34 0.75 6.35
N VAL A 93 -20.57 0.31 6.06
CA VAL A 93 -21.25 0.56 4.79
C VAL A 93 -22.56 1.29 5.08
N SER A 94 -22.67 2.56 4.72
CA SER A 94 -23.79 3.44 5.06
C SER A 94 -25.04 3.24 4.20
N GLN A 95 -24.97 2.42 3.14
CA GLN A 95 -26.15 2.09 2.32
C GLN A 95 -27.15 1.16 3.02
N GLU A 96 -26.81 0.65 4.21
CA GLU A 96 -27.70 -0.15 5.03
C GLU A 96 -28.40 0.76 6.04
N ALA A 97 -29.73 0.65 6.17
CA ALA A 97 -30.58 1.55 6.97
C ALA A 97 -30.13 1.71 8.44
N ASN A 98 -29.33 0.75 8.93
CA ASN A 98 -28.61 0.82 10.19
C ASN A 98 -27.11 0.70 9.89
N GLY A 99 -26.42 1.83 9.65
CA GLY A 99 -24.99 1.86 9.33
C GLY A 99 -24.13 1.21 10.41
N SER A 100 -23.94 -0.10 10.33
CA SER A 100 -23.19 -0.87 11.33
C SER A 100 -21.70 -0.73 11.08
N VAL A 101 -20.97 -0.36 12.13
CA VAL A 101 -19.52 -0.37 12.15
C VAL A 101 -19.03 -1.74 12.62
N TYR A 102 -18.32 -2.45 11.76
CA TYR A 102 -17.67 -3.72 12.07
C TYR A 102 -16.22 -3.48 12.45
N VAL A 103 -15.84 -3.86 13.67
CA VAL A 103 -14.46 -3.74 14.15
C VAL A 103 -13.85 -5.13 14.32
N SER A 104 -12.91 -5.45 13.43
CA SER A 104 -12.14 -6.69 13.43
C SER A 104 -10.76 -6.47 14.03
N LYS A 105 -10.38 -7.30 15.00
CA LYS A 105 -9.04 -7.31 15.58
C LYS A 105 -8.12 -8.15 14.70
N LEU A 106 -7.19 -7.51 13.99
CA LEU A 106 -6.26 -8.20 13.07
C LEU A 106 -5.11 -8.88 13.84
N MET A 107 -4.56 -8.18 14.83
CA MET A 107 -3.57 -8.76 15.74
C MET A 107 -3.60 -8.10 17.12
N ALA A 108 -3.11 -8.81 18.13
CA ALA A 108 -2.58 -8.19 19.33
C ALA A 108 -1.42 -9.00 19.91
N ARG A 109 -0.32 -8.32 20.20
CA ARG A 109 0.85 -8.89 20.85
C ARG A 109 1.11 -8.15 22.15
N THR A 110 1.10 -8.87 23.27
CA THR A 110 1.29 -8.29 24.60
C THR A 110 2.61 -8.78 25.19
N ILE A 111 3.38 -7.86 25.76
CA ILE A 111 4.54 -8.19 26.60
C ILE A 111 4.37 -7.59 27.99
N PRO A 112 4.78 -8.31 29.05
CA PRO A 112 4.89 -7.72 30.38
C PRO A 112 6.12 -6.81 30.42
N VAL A 113 5.98 -5.64 31.04
CA VAL A 113 7.08 -4.68 31.23
C VAL A 113 7.51 -4.61 32.68
N TYR A 114 6.55 -4.73 33.61
CA TYR A 114 6.83 -4.73 35.03
C TYR A 114 5.88 -5.67 35.76
N ALA A 115 6.42 -6.42 36.72
CA ALA A 115 5.65 -7.06 37.78
C ALA A 115 6.55 -7.17 39.02
N PRO A 116 6.04 -7.01 40.26
CA PRO A 116 6.86 -7.05 41.47
C PRO A 116 7.66 -8.35 41.64
N SER A 117 7.13 -9.46 41.12
CA SER A 117 7.76 -10.79 41.18
C SER A 117 8.63 -11.11 39.97
N MET A 118 8.80 -10.19 39.02
CA MET A 118 9.59 -10.43 37.81
C MET A 118 11.09 -10.33 38.13
N PRO A 119 11.89 -11.38 37.87
CA PRO A 119 13.33 -11.32 38.06
C PRO A 119 13.94 -10.25 37.15
N GLY A 120 14.86 -9.43 37.69
CA GLY A 120 15.48 -8.34 36.96
C GLY A 120 14.61 -7.09 36.80
N SER A 121 13.42 -7.05 37.42
CA SER A 121 12.67 -5.80 37.52
C SER A 121 13.50 -4.80 38.33
N GLY A 122 13.95 -3.73 37.67
CA GLY A 122 14.66 -2.64 38.34
C GLY A 122 13.81 -1.92 39.40
N ALA A 123 14.35 -0.85 39.97
CA ALA A 123 13.61 0.00 40.90
C ALA A 123 12.26 0.44 40.29
N PHE A 124 11.23 0.55 41.13
CA PHE A 124 9.86 0.81 40.67
C PHE A 124 9.74 2.07 39.79
N ASP A 125 10.42 3.13 40.19
CA ASP A 125 10.46 4.45 39.55
C ASP A 125 11.50 4.55 38.41
N ALA A 126 12.30 3.50 38.20
CA ALA A 126 13.22 3.42 37.07
C ALA A 126 12.47 3.40 35.73
N ALA A 127 13.20 3.69 34.65
CA ALA A 127 12.68 3.55 33.30
C ALA A 127 12.69 2.08 32.90
N HIS A 128 11.50 1.50 32.73
CA HIS A 128 11.34 0.11 32.28
C HIS A 128 11.25 0.09 30.75
N GLY A 129 12.32 -0.34 30.09
CA GLY A 129 12.40 -0.46 28.64
C GLY A 129 11.52 -1.59 28.10
N PHE A 130 11.02 -1.44 26.88
CA PHE A 130 10.27 -2.48 26.18
C PHE A 130 10.54 -2.47 24.67
N LEU A 131 10.39 -3.64 24.05
CA LEU A 131 10.58 -3.84 22.62
C LEU A 131 9.48 -4.75 22.05
N LEU A 132 8.71 -4.23 21.10
CA LEU A 132 7.62 -4.95 20.43
C LEU A 132 7.88 -5.05 18.93
N PRO A 133 8.27 -6.22 18.41
CA PRO A 133 8.41 -6.41 16.96
C PRO A 133 7.04 -6.38 16.29
N ILE A 134 6.92 -5.61 15.20
CA ILE A 134 5.76 -5.62 14.31
C ILE A 134 5.93 -6.82 13.35
N PRO A 135 5.03 -7.81 13.36
CA PRO A 135 5.19 -9.00 12.53
C PRO A 135 4.91 -8.67 11.05
N ALA A 136 5.74 -9.17 10.13
CA ALA A 136 5.50 -8.99 8.68
C ALA A 136 4.14 -9.57 8.23
N GLN A 137 3.74 -10.66 8.89
CA GLN A 137 2.62 -11.52 8.52
C GLN A 137 1.76 -11.83 9.74
N ILE A 138 0.47 -12.00 9.50
CA ILE A 138 -0.53 -12.39 10.48
C ILE A 138 -1.32 -13.59 9.98
N ASN A 139 -1.72 -14.44 10.91
CA ASN A 139 -2.60 -15.57 10.63
C ASN A 139 -4.05 -15.11 10.70
N LEU A 140 -4.73 -15.11 9.57
CA LEU A 140 -6.16 -14.84 9.47
C LEU A 140 -6.92 -16.16 9.23
N LYS A 141 -8.23 -16.16 9.48
CA LYS A 141 -9.09 -17.32 9.22
C LYS A 141 -9.13 -17.57 7.70
N GLY A 142 -8.26 -18.45 7.20
CA GLY A 142 -8.15 -18.75 5.77
C GLY A 142 -6.75 -18.58 5.18
N GLY A 143 -5.76 -18.12 5.95
CA GLY A 143 -4.38 -18.11 5.48
C GLY A 143 -3.47 -17.11 6.19
N VAL A 144 -2.25 -17.02 5.68
CA VAL A 144 -1.25 -16.04 6.10
C VAL A 144 -1.39 -14.80 5.23
N SER A 145 -1.51 -13.63 5.85
CA SER A 145 -1.63 -12.35 5.15
C SER A 145 -0.56 -11.38 5.66
N ARG A 146 -0.06 -10.50 4.80
CA ARG A 146 0.86 -9.44 5.22
C ARG A 146 0.10 -8.38 6.02
N LEU A 147 0.75 -7.74 6.99
CA LEU A 147 0.13 -6.57 7.62
C LEU A 147 0.00 -5.43 6.60
N PRO A 148 -1.20 -4.87 6.41
CA PRO A 148 -1.43 -3.74 5.51
C PRO A 148 -0.81 -2.44 6.07
N PRO A 149 -0.55 -1.42 5.24
CA PRO A 149 -0.26 -0.08 5.74
C PRO A 149 -1.42 0.49 6.56
N SER A 150 -1.11 1.43 7.45
CA SER A 150 -2.12 2.30 8.05
C SER A 150 -2.83 3.06 6.93
N SER A 151 -4.16 3.00 6.92
CA SER A 151 -4.94 3.54 5.81
C SER A 151 -6.32 3.94 6.30
N TYR A 152 -6.79 5.09 5.83
CA TYR A 152 -8.14 5.58 6.02
C TYR A 152 -8.79 5.77 4.64
N ILE A 153 -9.95 5.16 4.45
CA ILE A 153 -10.72 5.21 3.21
C ILE A 153 -12.12 5.66 3.59
N TRP A 154 -12.58 6.75 3.00
CA TRP A 154 -13.90 7.32 3.21
C TRP A 154 -14.47 7.75 1.87
N GLU A 155 -15.29 6.91 1.26
CA GLU A 155 -15.84 7.15 -0.08
C GLU A 155 -17.26 6.61 -0.21
N TYR A 156 -18.20 7.46 -0.65
CA TYR A 156 -19.56 7.12 -1.05
C TYR A 156 -20.27 6.07 -0.18
N GLY A 157 -20.16 6.24 1.14
CA GLY A 157 -20.80 5.36 2.11
C GLY A 157 -20.02 4.09 2.44
N LEU A 158 -18.77 3.99 2.02
CA LEU A 158 -17.82 2.99 2.45
C LEU A 158 -16.75 3.64 3.31
N ASN A 159 -16.62 3.17 4.55
CA ASN A 159 -15.56 3.58 5.44
C ASN A 159 -14.71 2.36 5.77
N CYS A 160 -13.40 2.49 5.64
CA CYS A 160 -12.43 1.47 6.02
C CYS A 160 -11.24 2.15 6.70
N ASP A 161 -11.02 1.82 7.97
CA ASP A 161 -9.89 2.27 8.77
C ASP A 161 -9.03 1.07 9.18
N VAL A 162 -7.77 1.10 8.77
CA VAL A 162 -6.73 0.17 9.19
C VAL A 162 -5.82 0.92 10.15
N SER A 163 -6.00 0.67 11.45
CA SER A 163 -5.34 1.44 12.50
C SER A 163 -4.53 0.59 13.46
N TYR A 164 -3.39 1.15 13.89
CA TYR A 164 -2.43 0.52 14.78
C TYR A 164 -2.30 1.31 16.06
N HIS A 165 -2.22 0.60 17.19
CA HIS A 165 -2.18 1.22 18.50
C HIS A 165 -1.25 0.49 19.45
N ILE A 166 -0.58 1.27 20.30
CA ILE A 166 0.09 0.77 21.50
C ILE A 166 -0.82 1.00 22.70
N LYS A 167 -1.31 -0.09 23.30
CA LYS A 167 -2.07 -0.05 24.54
C LYS A 167 -1.12 -0.33 25.70
N VAL A 168 -0.91 0.65 26.56
CA VAL A 168 -0.20 0.46 27.83
C VAL A 168 -1.22 0.29 28.93
N CYS A 169 -1.13 -0.80 29.70
CA CYS A 169 -2.09 -1.16 30.75
C CYS A 169 -1.36 -1.42 32.07
N MET A 170 -1.77 -0.72 33.11
CA MET A 170 -1.37 -0.93 34.49
C MET A 170 -2.52 -1.55 35.29
N LEU A 171 -2.27 -2.71 35.86
CA LEU A 171 -3.15 -3.39 36.80
C LEU A 171 -2.72 -3.05 38.22
N ARG A 172 -3.66 -2.57 39.03
CA ARG A 172 -3.41 -2.21 40.43
C ARG A 172 -4.39 -2.91 41.36
N LYS A 173 -3.95 -3.27 42.57
CA LYS A 173 -4.81 -3.82 43.61
C LYS A 173 -4.68 -2.97 44.88
N ARG A 174 -5.79 -2.43 45.38
CA ARG A 174 -5.85 -1.63 46.61
C ARG A 174 -6.99 -2.15 47.47
N ARG A 175 -6.67 -2.58 48.70
CA ARG A 175 -7.66 -3.10 49.67
C ARG A 175 -8.57 -4.19 49.06
N GLY A 176 -7.98 -5.12 48.31
CA GLY A 176 -8.71 -6.21 47.66
C GLY A 176 -9.34 -5.87 46.30
N VAL A 177 -9.55 -4.60 45.97
CA VAL A 177 -10.19 -4.17 44.71
C VAL A 177 -9.14 -3.94 43.61
N THR A 178 -9.41 -4.45 42.42
CA THR A 178 -8.55 -4.32 41.23
C THR A 178 -8.97 -3.13 40.37
N TYR A 179 -8.01 -2.28 40.01
CA TYR A 179 -8.19 -1.11 39.15
C TYR A 179 -7.35 -1.26 37.89
N HIS A 180 -7.90 -0.82 36.76
CA HIS A 180 -7.22 -0.79 35.48
C HIS A 180 -6.99 0.66 35.06
N GLU A 181 -5.74 1.02 34.81
CA GLU A 181 -5.38 2.26 34.15
C GLU A 181 -4.76 1.93 32.81
N SER A 182 -5.29 2.50 31.74
CA SER A 182 -4.73 2.24 30.41
C SER A 182 -4.78 3.47 29.53
N ILE A 183 -3.78 3.59 28.66
CA ILE A 183 -3.71 4.58 27.59
C ILE A 183 -3.57 3.85 26.25
N LEU A 184 -4.22 4.39 25.23
CA LEU A 184 -4.15 3.90 23.86
C LEU A 184 -3.43 4.96 23.02
N ILE A 185 -2.25 4.64 22.51
CA ILE A 185 -1.41 5.56 21.74
C ILE A 185 -1.48 5.15 20.27
N PRO A 186 -1.92 6.03 19.35
CA PRO A 186 -1.93 5.73 17.92
C PRO A 186 -0.50 5.66 17.40
N VAL A 187 -0.24 4.69 16.51
CA VAL A 187 1.02 4.58 15.77
C VAL A 187 0.71 4.30 14.31
N LEU A 188 1.62 4.70 13.42
CA LEU A 188 1.51 4.42 11.99
C LEU A 188 2.46 3.29 11.62
N TYR A 189 1.93 2.31 10.91
CA TYR A 189 2.70 1.26 10.25
C TYR A 189 2.63 1.49 8.75
N LEU A 190 3.74 1.88 8.15
CA LEU A 190 3.86 2.23 6.73
C LEU A 190 4.92 1.33 6.09
N PRO A 191 4.60 0.04 5.83
CA PRO A 191 5.56 -0.89 5.27
C PRO A 191 5.93 -0.53 3.84
N LYS A 192 7.22 -0.49 3.56
CA LYS A 192 7.72 -0.50 2.19
C LYS A 192 7.40 -1.82 1.51
N SER A 193 7.21 -1.76 0.20
CA SER A 193 7.03 -2.91 -0.67
C SER A 193 7.87 -2.72 -1.91
N GLU A 194 8.51 -3.80 -2.34
CA GLU A 194 9.31 -3.86 -3.56
C GLU A 194 8.63 -4.78 -4.59
N PRO A 195 8.85 -4.55 -5.89
CA PRO A 195 8.39 -5.47 -6.90
C PRO A 195 9.09 -6.82 -6.73
N PHE A 196 8.35 -7.91 -6.93
CA PHE A 196 8.95 -9.23 -6.88
C PHE A 196 9.77 -9.42 -8.15
N MET A 197 11.08 -9.51 -8.02
CA MET A 197 12.02 -9.76 -9.11
C MET A 197 11.95 -11.24 -9.54
N ASP A 198 10.76 -11.73 -9.91
CA ASP A 198 10.66 -13.00 -10.62
C ASP A 198 11.07 -12.75 -12.06
N GLY A 199 12.38 -12.70 -12.31
CA GLY A 199 13.04 -12.63 -13.61
C GLY A 199 12.18 -12.07 -14.72
N ALA A 200 11.70 -10.84 -14.57
CA ALA A 200 10.66 -10.31 -15.43
C ALA A 200 11.18 -10.37 -16.88
N PRO A 201 10.55 -11.14 -17.78
CA PRO A 201 10.93 -11.10 -19.17
C PRO A 201 10.78 -9.64 -19.62
N ASP A 202 11.75 -9.14 -20.36
CA ASP A 202 11.71 -7.79 -20.93
C ASP A 202 10.47 -7.73 -21.83
N VAL A 203 9.37 -7.20 -21.30
CA VAL A 203 8.07 -7.20 -21.97
C VAL A 203 8.16 -6.42 -23.28
N VAL A 204 8.98 -5.38 -23.33
CA VAL A 204 9.15 -4.57 -24.55
C VAL A 204 10.00 -5.33 -25.56
N ALA A 205 11.11 -5.94 -25.15
CA ALA A 205 11.88 -6.78 -26.07
C ALA A 205 11.12 -8.04 -26.49
N ALA A 206 10.30 -8.65 -25.63
CA ALA A 206 9.46 -9.80 -25.99
C ALA A 206 8.32 -9.41 -26.93
N LEU A 207 7.75 -8.21 -26.77
CA LEU A 207 6.74 -7.68 -27.70
C LEU A 207 7.34 -7.23 -29.04
N LEU A 208 8.63 -6.83 -29.06
CA LEU A 208 9.32 -6.37 -30.27
C LEU A 208 10.15 -7.45 -30.97
N LYS A 209 10.50 -8.56 -30.31
CA LYS A 209 11.42 -9.58 -30.85
C LYS A 209 10.77 -10.78 -31.54
N ASP A 210 9.49 -11.07 -31.34
CA ASP A 210 8.87 -12.28 -31.89
C ASP A 210 7.82 -11.87 -32.94
N GLU A 211 8.03 -12.12 -34.24
CA GLU A 211 7.62 -13.38 -34.88
C GLU A 211 6.61 -14.09 -33.98
N TRP A 212 5.33 -13.80 -34.22
CA TRP A 212 4.17 -14.31 -33.49
C TRP A 212 4.20 -15.84 -33.40
N ASP A 213 4.96 -16.38 -32.46
CA ASP A 213 5.00 -17.81 -32.18
C ASP A 213 3.67 -18.14 -31.52
N GLU A 214 2.78 -18.77 -32.28
CA GLU A 214 1.43 -19.19 -31.83
C GLU A 214 1.49 -20.06 -30.56
N SER A 215 2.67 -20.56 -30.18
CA SER A 215 2.89 -21.30 -28.93
C SER A 215 3.05 -20.44 -27.67
N ALA A 216 3.17 -19.11 -27.79
CA ALA A 216 3.37 -18.19 -26.65
C ALA A 216 2.07 -17.72 -25.95
N GLU A 217 0.90 -18.24 -26.34
CA GLU A 217 -0.40 -17.91 -25.70
C GLU A 217 -0.41 -18.16 -24.18
N ASP A 218 0.48 -19.02 -23.67
CA ASP A 218 0.55 -19.36 -22.24
C ASP A 218 1.37 -18.37 -21.37
N LYS A 219 2.21 -17.50 -21.95
CA LYS A 219 3.11 -16.63 -21.15
C LYS A 219 2.61 -15.21 -20.93
N TYR A 220 1.78 -14.70 -21.84
CA TYR A 220 1.14 -13.40 -21.70
C TYR A 220 -0.36 -13.60 -21.85
N PRO A 221 -1.18 -13.34 -20.81
CA PRO A 221 -2.62 -13.49 -20.95
C PRO A 221 -3.14 -12.43 -21.92
N VAL A 222 -3.34 -12.84 -23.17
CA VAL A 222 -4.09 -12.09 -24.16
C VAL A 222 -5.55 -12.13 -23.73
N ILE A 223 -5.98 -11.09 -23.01
CA ILE A 223 -7.39 -10.97 -22.66
C ILE A 223 -8.13 -10.46 -23.89
N THR A 224 -8.83 -11.37 -24.55
CA THR A 224 -9.90 -11.00 -25.48
C THR A 224 -11.05 -10.45 -24.64
N ALA A 225 -11.40 -9.17 -24.81
CA ALA A 225 -12.62 -8.61 -24.24
C ALA A 225 -13.82 -9.34 -24.88
N SER A 226 -14.26 -10.43 -24.25
CA SER A 226 -15.43 -11.20 -24.63
C SER A 226 -16.50 -11.01 -23.56
N ASP A 227 -17.18 -9.87 -23.59
CA ASP A 227 -18.48 -9.74 -22.94
C ASP A 227 -19.56 -9.97 -24.00
N GLN A 228 -20.21 -11.14 -23.91
CA GLN A 228 -21.58 -11.47 -24.34
C GLN A 228 -22.21 -10.64 -25.48
N PHE A 229 -21.63 -10.65 -26.68
CA PHE A 229 -22.38 -10.27 -27.88
C PHE A 229 -22.77 -11.54 -28.64
N ASP A 230 -24.09 -11.74 -28.74
CA ASP A 230 -24.72 -12.81 -29.49
C ASP A 230 -24.32 -12.71 -30.97
N VAL A 231 -23.86 -13.83 -31.50
CA VAL A 231 -23.02 -13.92 -32.69
C VAL A 231 -23.85 -13.68 -33.95
N CYS A 232 -23.66 -12.53 -34.61
CA CYS A 232 -23.91 -12.41 -36.04
C CYS A 232 -22.58 -12.51 -36.80
N ALA A 233 -22.46 -13.60 -37.57
CA ALA A 233 -21.22 -14.21 -38.05
C ALA A 233 -20.34 -13.42 -39.04
N HIS A 234 -20.49 -12.09 -39.19
CA HIS A 234 -19.72 -11.31 -40.18
C HIS A 234 -19.28 -9.91 -39.70
N SER A 235 -19.44 -9.56 -38.42
CA SER A 235 -18.92 -8.29 -37.90
C SER A 235 -17.46 -8.42 -37.49
N LEU A 236 -16.58 -7.62 -38.09
CA LEU A 236 -15.19 -7.41 -37.68
C LEU A 236 -15.06 -7.43 -36.14
N TYR A 237 -14.36 -8.43 -35.61
CA TYR A 237 -14.15 -8.55 -34.17
C TYR A 237 -13.10 -7.53 -33.72
N TRP A 238 -13.56 -6.43 -33.15
CA TRP A 238 -12.68 -5.46 -32.50
C TRP A 238 -12.16 -6.06 -31.19
N LYS A 239 -10.88 -6.46 -31.15
CA LYS A 239 -10.22 -7.01 -29.97
C LYS A 239 -9.26 -5.99 -29.39
N LEU A 240 -9.55 -5.52 -28.17
CA LEU A 240 -8.64 -4.70 -27.37
C LEU A 240 -7.79 -5.62 -26.50
N SER A 241 -6.51 -5.79 -26.85
CA SER A 241 -5.54 -6.48 -26.00
C SER A 241 -4.64 -5.48 -25.29
N VAL A 242 -4.23 -5.78 -24.05
CA VAL A 242 -3.35 -4.93 -23.24
C VAL A 242 -2.23 -5.79 -22.66
N SER A 243 -1.01 -5.58 -23.13
CA SER A 243 0.20 -6.17 -22.54
C SER A 243 0.80 -5.19 -21.53
N VAL A 244 1.02 -5.67 -20.29
CA VAL A 244 1.58 -4.88 -19.20
C VAL A 244 2.24 -5.82 -18.19
N ALA A 245 3.34 -5.38 -17.59
CA ALA A 245 3.92 -6.08 -16.46
C ALA A 245 2.90 -6.16 -15.31
N SER A 246 2.99 -7.21 -14.50
CA SER A 246 2.04 -7.40 -13.40
C SER A 246 2.33 -6.49 -12.21
N THR A 247 3.54 -5.95 -12.09
CA THR A 247 3.99 -5.19 -10.93
C THR A 247 4.78 -3.94 -11.34
N HIS A 248 4.46 -2.80 -10.72
CA HIS A 248 5.05 -1.49 -10.99
C HIS A 248 5.32 -0.73 -9.69
N VAL A 249 6.31 0.16 -9.71
CA VAL A 249 6.60 1.05 -8.58
C VAL A 249 5.69 2.28 -8.67
N SER A 250 5.21 2.72 -7.51
CA SER A 250 4.41 3.93 -7.35
C SER A 250 5.15 5.12 -7.94
N GLY A 251 4.48 5.87 -8.82
CA GLY A 251 5.05 7.03 -9.51
C GLY A 251 5.79 6.74 -10.81
N GLU A 252 6.06 5.48 -11.16
CA GLU A 252 6.66 5.12 -12.46
C GLU A 252 5.62 5.06 -13.58
N ASN A 253 6.10 5.11 -14.83
CA ASN A 253 5.26 4.92 -16.00
C ASN A 253 4.98 3.43 -16.22
N VAL A 254 3.70 3.10 -16.37
CA VAL A 254 3.18 1.81 -16.76
C VAL A 254 3.01 1.82 -18.28
N PRO A 255 3.89 1.15 -19.05
CA PRO A 255 3.72 1.04 -20.48
C PRO A 255 2.54 0.13 -20.78
N PHE A 256 1.80 0.45 -21.84
CA PHE A 256 0.75 -0.40 -22.35
C PHE A 256 0.73 -0.34 -23.88
N VAL A 257 0.34 -1.46 -24.50
CA VAL A 257 0.11 -1.55 -25.93
C VAL A 257 -1.34 -1.94 -26.15
N VAL A 258 -2.01 -1.24 -27.05
CA VAL A 258 -3.37 -1.52 -27.51
C VAL A 258 -3.27 -1.97 -28.95
N THR A 259 -3.82 -3.13 -29.27
CA THR A 259 -3.96 -3.59 -30.66
C THR A 259 -5.41 -3.51 -31.12
N PHE A 260 -5.59 -3.28 -32.41
CA PHE A 260 -6.87 -3.25 -33.11
C PHE A 260 -6.75 -4.06 -34.41
N PRO A 261 -7.86 -4.66 -34.89
CA PRO A 261 -7.90 -5.23 -36.24
C PRO A 261 -7.57 -4.17 -37.30
N PRO A 262 -7.25 -4.57 -38.55
CA PRO A 262 -6.89 -3.63 -39.60
C PRO A 262 -7.89 -2.48 -39.72
N ILE A 263 -7.39 -1.26 -39.52
CA ILE A 263 -8.17 -0.03 -39.55
C ILE A 263 -8.05 0.57 -40.96
N PRO A 264 -9.16 1.05 -41.57
CA PRO A 264 -9.08 1.77 -42.83
C PRO A 264 -8.08 2.94 -42.78
N SER A 265 -7.34 3.15 -43.87
CA SER A 265 -6.37 4.24 -43.96
C SER A 265 -7.04 5.58 -43.68
N GLY A 266 -6.41 6.38 -42.81
CA GLY A 266 -6.94 7.68 -42.37
C GLY A 266 -7.85 7.65 -41.13
N GLN A 267 -8.20 6.49 -40.59
CA GLN A 267 -8.95 6.40 -39.32
C GLN A 267 -8.07 6.19 -38.08
N THR A 268 -6.76 5.96 -38.25
CA THR A 268 -5.82 5.73 -37.14
C THR A 268 -5.80 6.90 -36.15
N ASP A 269 -5.83 8.15 -36.62
CA ASP A 269 -5.86 9.34 -35.76
C ASP A 269 -7.18 9.47 -35.00
N ILE A 270 -8.29 9.11 -35.64
CA ILE A 270 -9.61 9.06 -35.00
C ILE A 270 -9.58 8.02 -33.88
N VAL A 271 -9.06 6.82 -34.16
CA VAL A 271 -8.97 5.77 -33.15
C VAL A 271 -8.06 6.21 -32.00
N ARG A 272 -6.88 6.76 -32.30
CA ARG A 272 -5.92 7.29 -31.32
C ARG A 272 -6.54 8.31 -30.39
N ALA A 273 -7.28 9.28 -30.92
CA ALA A 273 -7.91 10.36 -30.16
C ALA A 273 -9.02 9.86 -29.21
N ASN A 274 -9.53 8.65 -29.44
CA ASN A 274 -10.64 8.06 -28.72
C ASN A 274 -10.22 6.93 -27.77
N ILE A 275 -8.93 6.63 -27.65
CA ILE A 275 -8.38 5.73 -26.63
C ILE A 275 -8.11 6.51 -25.34
N SER A 276 -8.63 6.02 -24.22
CA SER A 276 -8.36 6.53 -22.88
C SER A 276 -7.80 5.41 -22.01
N ALA A 277 -6.59 5.61 -21.49
CA ALA A 277 -5.98 4.74 -20.49
C ALA A 277 -5.96 5.44 -19.13
N ARG A 278 -6.27 4.73 -18.06
CA ARG A 278 -6.31 5.26 -16.69
C ARG A 278 -5.79 4.20 -15.72
N ILE A 279 -5.15 4.63 -14.64
CA ILE A 279 -5.01 3.76 -13.47
C ILE A 279 -6.14 4.08 -12.50
N VAL A 280 -6.86 3.05 -12.09
CA VAL A 280 -7.94 3.11 -11.13
C VAL A 280 -7.51 2.37 -9.87
N ARG A 281 -7.58 3.04 -8.72
CA ARG A 281 -7.46 2.44 -7.39
C ARG A 281 -8.81 1.86 -7.01
N ARG A 282 -8.89 0.54 -6.91
CA ARG A 282 -10.10 -0.19 -6.53
C ARG A 282 -9.97 -0.70 -5.10
N THR A 283 -10.93 -0.34 -4.25
CA THR A 283 -11.06 -0.87 -2.90
C THR A 283 -12.32 -1.75 -2.82
N THR A 284 -12.14 -3.02 -2.48
CA THR A 284 -13.23 -3.98 -2.28
C THR A 284 -13.31 -4.35 -0.82
N LEU A 285 -14.49 -4.22 -0.20
CA LEU A 285 -14.74 -4.78 1.14
C LEU A 285 -15.65 -5.99 1.01
N ARG A 286 -15.22 -7.12 1.57
CA ARG A 286 -16.05 -8.31 1.61
C ARG A 286 -17.00 -8.27 2.78
N ARG A 287 -18.29 -8.52 2.54
CA ARG A 287 -19.26 -8.66 3.63
C ARG A 287 -18.98 -9.96 4.39
N SER A 288 -18.80 -9.87 5.71
CA SER A 288 -18.54 -11.02 6.58
C SER A 288 -19.70 -12.06 6.61
N SER A 289 -20.90 -11.69 6.16
CA SER A 289 -22.05 -12.60 6.18
C SER A 289 -22.14 -13.42 4.90
N SER A 290 -21.90 -14.74 5.00
CA SER A 290 -22.07 -15.71 3.91
C SER A 290 -23.49 -15.81 3.34
N ARG A 291 -24.47 -15.13 3.95
CA ARG A 291 -25.89 -15.19 3.57
C ARG A 291 -26.35 -14.05 2.67
N SER A 292 -25.54 -13.01 2.50
CA SER A 292 -25.86 -11.89 1.61
C SER A 292 -25.52 -12.26 0.16
N LYS A 293 -26.52 -12.41 -0.70
CA LYS A 293 -26.32 -12.50 -2.17
C LYS A 293 -25.91 -11.16 -2.82
N LYS A 294 -25.85 -10.06 -2.05
CA LYS A 294 -25.48 -8.75 -2.58
C LYS A 294 -23.98 -8.74 -2.93
N ALA A 295 -23.66 -8.18 -4.10
CA ALA A 295 -22.29 -7.93 -4.53
C ALA A 295 -21.52 -7.15 -3.45
N ASP A 296 -20.24 -7.48 -3.28
CA ASP A 296 -19.36 -6.78 -2.37
C ASP A 296 -19.27 -5.29 -2.77
N PRO A 297 -19.34 -4.35 -1.81
CA PRO A 297 -19.15 -2.95 -2.10
C PRO A 297 -17.74 -2.71 -2.69
N VAL A 298 -17.72 -2.01 -3.82
CA VAL A 298 -16.52 -1.64 -4.56
C VAL A 298 -16.50 -0.12 -4.69
N VAL A 299 -15.35 0.46 -4.39
CA VAL A 299 -15.05 1.87 -4.59
C VAL A 299 -13.91 1.98 -5.58
N GLU A 300 -14.04 2.88 -6.55
CA GLU A 300 -13.06 3.12 -7.60
C GLU A 300 -12.71 4.60 -7.68
N GLU A 301 -11.41 4.89 -7.67
CA GLU A 301 -10.88 6.23 -7.79
C GLU A 301 -9.86 6.26 -8.93
N VAL A 302 -10.01 7.21 -9.86
CA VAL A 302 -9.02 7.42 -10.92
C VAL A 302 -7.82 8.15 -10.32
N ILE A 303 -6.67 7.47 -10.25
CA ILE A 303 -5.44 8.07 -9.70
C ILE A 303 -4.60 8.76 -10.78
N SER A 304 -4.71 8.32 -12.03
CA SER A 304 -3.96 8.90 -13.15
C SER A 304 -4.61 8.59 -14.50
N THR A 305 -4.31 9.44 -15.49
CA THR A 305 -4.71 9.25 -16.89
C THR A 305 -3.46 9.19 -17.76
N GLY A 306 -3.45 8.26 -18.70
CA GLY A 306 -2.35 8.00 -19.62
C GLY A 306 -2.51 8.71 -20.96
N ARG A 307 -1.50 8.53 -21.81
CA ARG A 307 -1.47 9.07 -23.16
C ARG A 307 -0.91 8.05 -24.15
N ILE A 308 -1.34 8.16 -25.41
CA ILE A 308 -0.75 7.41 -26.52
C ILE A 308 0.45 8.19 -27.05
N GLU A 309 1.60 7.54 -27.05
CA GLU A 309 2.88 8.12 -27.45
C GLU A 309 3.19 7.76 -28.90
N ASP A 310 2.93 6.51 -29.29
CA ASP A 310 3.20 6.01 -30.65
C ASP A 310 2.03 5.20 -31.21
N SER A 311 2.00 5.07 -32.53
CA SER A 311 1.03 4.25 -33.25
C SER A 311 1.62 3.74 -34.55
N GLY A 312 1.37 2.48 -34.87
CA GLY A 312 1.84 1.86 -36.10
C GLY A 312 0.90 0.79 -36.62
N VAL A 313 1.31 0.17 -37.71
CA VAL A 313 0.62 -0.97 -38.33
C VAL A 313 1.62 -2.11 -38.43
N ALA A 314 1.29 -3.26 -37.87
CA ALA A 314 2.09 -4.47 -37.94
C ALA A 314 2.01 -5.10 -39.35
N ALA A 315 2.89 -6.06 -39.63
CA ALA A 315 3.01 -6.68 -40.96
C ALA A 315 1.72 -7.43 -41.39
N ASP A 316 0.94 -7.92 -40.44
CA ASP A 316 -0.36 -8.57 -40.64
C ASP A 316 -1.53 -7.57 -40.79
N GLY A 317 -1.24 -6.27 -40.77
CA GLY A 317 -2.21 -5.19 -40.88
C GLY A 317 -2.83 -4.76 -39.56
N LEU A 318 -2.48 -5.35 -38.41
CA LEU A 318 -2.99 -4.91 -37.11
C LEU A 318 -2.49 -3.51 -36.77
N ALA A 319 -3.41 -2.63 -36.41
CA ALA A 319 -3.02 -1.32 -35.88
C ALA A 319 -2.66 -1.47 -34.40
N PHE A 320 -1.54 -0.89 -33.99
CA PHE A 320 -1.14 -0.85 -32.58
C PHE A 320 -0.92 0.58 -32.10
N PHE A 321 -1.20 0.82 -30.84
CA PHE A 321 -1.05 2.09 -30.16
C PHE A 321 -0.27 1.85 -28.86
N VAL A 322 0.90 2.48 -28.76
CA VAL A 322 1.77 2.38 -27.58
C VAL A 322 1.55 3.60 -26.72
N GLY A 323 1.30 3.39 -25.44
CA GLY A 323 1.11 4.48 -24.50
C GLY A 323 1.72 4.21 -23.14
N THR A 324 1.69 5.23 -22.30
CA THR A 324 2.14 5.17 -20.92
C THR A 324 1.11 5.80 -20.00
N VAL A 325 1.00 5.27 -18.79
CA VAL A 325 0.21 5.86 -17.71
C VAL A 325 0.96 5.77 -16.40
N ARG A 326 0.96 6.83 -15.60
CA ARG A 326 1.72 6.85 -14.34
C ARG A 326 1.03 6.01 -13.26
N ALA A 327 1.76 5.20 -12.49
CA ALA A 327 1.23 4.46 -11.34
C ALA A 327 1.05 5.36 -10.11
N GLY A 328 0.17 6.36 -10.20
CA GLY A 328 -0.05 7.36 -9.14
C GLY A 328 1.16 8.28 -8.90
N ALA A 329 1.26 8.84 -7.70
CA ALA A 329 2.40 9.64 -7.27
C ALA A 329 3.52 8.77 -6.66
N ALA A 330 4.76 9.25 -6.68
CA ALA A 330 5.90 8.48 -6.17
C ALA A 330 5.75 8.12 -4.68
N GLY A 331 5.80 6.83 -4.35
CA GLY A 331 5.67 6.31 -2.99
C GLY A 331 4.29 6.46 -2.32
N GLN A 332 3.27 6.98 -3.01
CA GLN A 332 1.93 7.23 -2.44
C GLN A 332 0.93 6.09 -2.66
N GLU A 333 1.25 5.12 -3.51
CA GLU A 333 0.38 4.00 -3.83
C GLU A 333 0.98 2.67 -3.40
N ALA A 334 0.11 1.76 -2.96
CA ALA A 334 0.48 0.40 -2.62
C ALA A 334 -0.73 -0.54 -2.77
N SER A 335 -0.53 -1.68 -3.44
CA SER A 335 -1.50 -2.77 -3.47
C SER A 335 -1.35 -3.66 -2.22
N TRP A 336 -2.44 -3.89 -1.50
CA TRP A 336 -2.46 -4.72 -0.29
C TRP A 336 -3.82 -5.38 -0.06
N CYS A 337 -3.86 -6.42 0.76
CA CYS A 337 -5.09 -7.09 1.18
C CYS A 337 -5.00 -7.59 2.62
N ILE A 338 -6.15 -7.76 3.25
CA ILE A 338 -6.29 -8.30 4.61
C ILE A 338 -7.15 -9.55 4.51
N GLY A 339 -6.51 -10.69 4.24
CA GLY A 339 -7.20 -11.93 3.93
C GLY A 339 -8.23 -11.72 2.82
N ASP A 340 -9.47 -12.07 3.08
CA ASP A 340 -10.61 -11.82 2.20
C ASP A 340 -11.43 -10.58 2.60
N MET A 341 -11.13 -9.90 3.71
CA MET A 341 -11.97 -8.84 4.29
C MET A 341 -11.90 -7.54 3.48
N VAL A 342 -10.69 -7.13 3.10
CA VAL A 342 -10.43 -5.88 2.38
C VAL A 342 -9.33 -6.10 1.38
N LYS A 343 -9.52 -5.55 0.18
CA LYS A 343 -8.50 -5.52 -0.87
C LYS A 343 -8.39 -4.12 -1.45
N ARG A 344 -7.18 -3.59 -1.53
CA ARG A 344 -6.83 -2.42 -2.33
C ARG A 344 -5.96 -2.86 -3.48
N GLU A 345 -6.48 -2.76 -4.69
CA GLU A 345 -5.81 -3.15 -5.94
C GLU A 345 -5.79 -1.98 -6.93
N HIS A 346 -4.89 -2.07 -7.92
CA HIS A 346 -4.75 -1.08 -8.97
C HIS A 346 -5.09 -1.72 -10.30
N ILE A 347 -5.77 -0.98 -11.16
CA ILE A 347 -6.30 -1.49 -12.42
C ILE A 347 -5.91 -0.52 -13.52
N LEU A 348 -5.18 -1.03 -14.50
CA LEU A 348 -5.04 -0.38 -15.79
C LEU A 348 -6.37 -0.56 -16.55
N LEU A 349 -7.12 0.52 -16.65
CA LEU A 349 -8.36 0.61 -17.39
C LEU A 349 -8.08 1.28 -18.73
N VAL A 350 -8.21 0.53 -19.81
CA VAL A 350 -8.13 1.06 -21.17
C VAL A 350 -9.51 0.99 -21.80
N SER A 351 -9.95 2.09 -22.38
CA SER A 351 -11.26 2.21 -23.03
C SER A 351 -11.12 2.89 -24.38
N PHE A 352 -11.94 2.48 -25.33
CA PHE A 352 -12.12 3.14 -26.61
C PHE A 352 -13.56 3.62 -26.69
N VAL A 353 -13.73 4.94 -26.82
CA VAL A 353 -15.04 5.58 -26.93
C VAL A 353 -15.23 6.07 -28.35
N PRO A 354 -16.07 5.44 -29.17
CA PRO A 354 -16.22 5.82 -30.57
C PRO A 354 -16.75 7.26 -30.70
N PRO A 355 -16.38 8.00 -31.77
CA PRO A 355 -16.99 9.29 -32.07
C PRO A 355 -18.51 9.19 -32.17
N LYS A 356 -19.23 10.25 -31.78
CA LYS A 356 -20.69 10.30 -31.90
C LYS A 356 -21.11 10.05 -33.37
N GLY A 357 -22.02 9.10 -33.58
CA GLY A 357 -22.51 8.71 -34.91
C GLY A 357 -21.67 7.65 -35.62
N SER A 358 -20.56 7.19 -35.03
CA SER A 358 -19.82 6.03 -35.50
C SER A 358 -20.57 4.73 -35.18
N ALA A 359 -20.49 3.74 -36.08
CA ALA A 359 -20.98 2.39 -35.85
C ALA A 359 -20.02 1.51 -35.03
N LEU A 360 -18.88 2.06 -34.61
CA LEU A 360 -17.90 1.33 -33.81
C LEU A 360 -18.41 1.09 -32.37
N PRO A 361 -18.09 -0.05 -31.75
CA PRO A 361 -18.49 -0.32 -30.38
C PRO A 361 -17.64 0.47 -29.36
N HIS A 362 -18.21 0.72 -28.19
CA HIS A 362 -17.42 1.11 -27.02
C HIS A 362 -16.70 -0.12 -26.48
N LEU A 363 -15.37 -0.06 -26.39
CA LEU A 363 -14.55 -1.16 -25.89
C LEU A 363 -13.95 -0.79 -24.53
N ARG A 364 -13.87 -1.76 -23.63
CA ARG A 364 -13.28 -1.59 -22.29
C ARG A 364 -12.46 -2.82 -21.96
N CYS A 365 -11.23 -2.60 -21.51
CA CYS A 365 -10.33 -3.64 -21.02
C CYS A 365 -9.81 -3.24 -19.64
N GLU A 366 -9.90 -4.16 -18.69
CA GLU A 366 -9.38 -3.99 -17.34
C GLU A 366 -8.26 -4.98 -17.07
N ARG A 367 -7.14 -4.47 -16.59
CA ARG A 367 -5.99 -5.27 -16.25
C ARG A 367 -5.51 -4.94 -14.84
N LYS A 368 -5.57 -5.94 -13.96
CA LYS A 368 -5.05 -5.79 -12.60
C LYS A 368 -3.53 -5.66 -12.64
N ILE A 369 -3.03 -4.62 -11.99
CA ILE A 369 -1.60 -4.41 -11.76
C ILE A 369 -1.36 -4.31 -10.26
N ARG A 370 -0.17 -4.73 -9.84
CA ARG A 370 0.32 -4.57 -8.49
C ARG A 370 1.18 -3.33 -8.43
N VAL A 371 0.86 -2.41 -7.53
CA VAL A 371 1.69 -1.22 -7.29
C VAL A 371 2.45 -1.40 -5.98
N THR A 372 3.74 -1.11 -5.98
CA THR A 372 4.63 -1.17 -4.81
C THR A 372 5.18 0.21 -4.48
N THR A 373 5.59 0.44 -3.24
CA THR A 373 6.00 1.79 -2.79
C THR A 373 7.38 2.18 -3.27
N ASP A 374 8.29 1.22 -3.40
CA ASP A 374 9.70 1.46 -3.68
C ASP A 374 10.23 0.54 -4.80
N PRO A 375 11.30 0.97 -5.51
CA PRO A 375 12.00 0.12 -6.46
C PRO A 375 12.84 -0.95 -5.75
N SER A 376 13.20 -2.01 -6.47
CA SER A 376 13.97 -3.15 -5.96
C SER A 376 15.29 -2.76 -5.29
N GLY A 377 15.59 -3.38 -4.15
CA GLY A 377 16.88 -3.25 -3.48
C GLY A 377 17.05 -1.96 -2.67
N THR A 378 16.03 -1.12 -2.58
CA THR A 378 16.05 0.09 -1.74
C THR A 378 16.01 -0.25 -0.26
N ILE A 379 15.22 -1.26 0.13
CA ILE A 379 15.07 -1.66 1.54
C ILE A 379 16.41 -2.08 2.13
N GLN A 380 17.20 -2.89 1.42
CA GLN A 380 18.49 -3.36 1.94
C GLN A 380 19.51 -2.22 2.06
N ARG A 381 19.54 -1.31 1.07
CA ARG A 381 20.42 -0.13 1.11
C ARG A 381 20.09 0.78 2.29
N GLU A 382 18.80 1.04 2.51
CA GLU A 382 18.34 1.86 3.63
C GLU A 382 18.59 1.22 4.98
N LEU A 383 18.34 -0.08 5.12
CA LEU A 383 18.67 -0.82 6.34
C LEU A 383 20.15 -0.71 6.66
N ASN A 384 21.03 -0.81 5.66
CA ASN A 384 22.46 -0.63 5.87
C ASN A 384 22.81 0.82 6.26
N ALA A 385 22.19 1.81 5.63
CA ALA A 385 22.44 3.22 5.88
C ALA A 385 21.93 3.71 7.25
N LEU A 386 20.82 3.16 7.75
CA LEU A 386 20.16 3.56 8.99
C LEU A 386 20.47 2.64 10.17
N GLY A 387 21.58 1.89 10.13
CA GLY A 387 22.01 1.03 11.25
C GLY A 387 21.00 -0.08 11.58
N GLY A 388 20.32 -0.61 10.56
CA GLY A 388 19.34 -1.69 10.68
C GLY A 388 17.92 -1.23 11.07
N VAL A 389 17.65 0.07 11.10
CA VAL A 389 16.29 0.60 11.36
C VAL A 389 15.51 0.71 10.04
N PRO A 390 14.39 0.01 9.87
CA PRO A 390 13.61 0.08 8.64
C PRO A 390 12.86 1.42 8.51
N THR A 391 13.08 2.11 7.40
CA THR A 391 12.39 3.36 7.04
C THR A 391 10.90 3.08 6.75
N PRO A 392 9.97 3.89 7.28
CA PRO A 392 8.58 3.86 6.83
C PRO A 392 8.42 4.39 5.41
N ALA A 393 7.44 3.88 4.67
CA ALA A 393 7.00 4.41 3.38
C ALA A 393 6.23 5.72 3.58
N LEU A 394 6.94 6.83 3.83
CA LEU A 394 6.35 8.12 4.19
C LEU A 394 5.41 8.70 3.13
N GLY A 395 5.53 8.29 1.87
CA GLY A 395 4.57 8.67 0.82
C GLY A 395 3.14 8.19 1.09
N LEU A 396 2.96 7.15 1.92
CA LEU A 396 1.63 6.65 2.32
C LEU A 396 0.99 7.46 3.46
N LEU A 397 1.66 8.49 4.00
CA LEU A 397 1.18 9.23 5.17
C LEU A 397 -0.17 9.91 4.92
N ASP A 398 -0.36 10.50 3.74
CA ASP A 398 -1.59 11.20 3.36
C ASP A 398 -2.80 10.24 3.32
N ALA A 399 -2.57 8.97 2.95
CA ALA A 399 -3.60 7.94 2.95
C ALA A 399 -3.89 7.39 4.36
N ALA A 400 -3.02 7.63 5.34
CA ALA A 400 -3.17 7.12 6.70
C ALA A 400 -3.94 8.07 7.63
N GLN A 401 -4.16 9.32 7.22
CA GLN A 401 -4.82 10.34 8.02
C GLN A 401 -6.25 10.58 7.52
N PRO A 402 -7.23 10.78 8.43
CA PRO A 402 -8.55 11.27 8.03
C PRO A 402 -8.40 12.67 7.43
N LYS A 403 -8.99 12.88 6.25
CA LYS A 403 -9.03 14.18 5.56
C LYS A 403 -10.00 15.14 6.22
#